data_AF-A0A840Q1C8-F1
#
_entry.id   AF-A0A840Q1C8-F1
#
_cell.length_a   1.000
_cell.length_b   1.000
_cell.length_c   1.000
_cell.angle_alpha   90.00
_cell.angle_beta   90.00
_cell.angle_gamma   90.00
#
_symmetry.space_group_name_H-M   'P 1'
#
loop_
_entity.id
_entity.type
_entity.pdbx_description
1 polymer ?
#
loop_
_entity_poly.entity_id
_entity_poly.type
_entity_poly.pdbx_seq_one_letter_code
_entity_poly.pdbx_strand_id
1 'polypeptide(L)'
;MASIYHTSMNAIIQLNQLPNPRELLIGQAIVIPDTTTPHIIQFGETLWSIASNYEVSVQAIQQANPTINPYNLIPGTTIYIPQRLHLVQPGETMWQIAAYYGTTAEAIIKQNGLHNPDNIYPGMVLIIPRPKPSIEINAYSYQQDEEGAESVNAVGNLLTYFTPFSYMIKEDGTLEPFADELMLNAAKSQQAIPMLAISNFSSTSTGSNLAHVVLSNQELREKLINSCLKVMEEKGYRGLNIDFEYVLPEDRENYNEFLQLTVNRLHERGYFVSTAVAPKTSNEQEGLLYTAHDYEAHGRLVDFVILMTYEWGWRGGPPRAISPINQIRRVVEYALTVIPAQKIFLGFQIYARDWKIPHVEGAIAETFSPQEAIRRATRYKSEIFYDENAQSPFFRYVDESGQAHEVWFEDARSARAKFNLAKEYNLRGISYWALGYPFPQNWALLNDYFDIIKLNR
;
A
#
# COMPACT_ATOMS: atom_id res chain seq x y z
N MET A 1 -3.81 -28.86 3.00
CA MET A 1 -3.92 -27.43 2.64
C MET A 1 -4.45 -27.27 1.21
N ALA A 2 -3.66 -27.55 0.16
CA ALA A 2 -4.10 -27.43 -1.25
C ALA A 2 -5.47 -28.09 -1.58
N SER A 3 -5.66 -29.34 -1.14
CA SER A 3 -6.94 -30.07 -1.33
C SER A 3 -8.14 -29.48 -0.59
N ILE A 4 -7.92 -28.74 0.51
CA ILE A 4 -9.01 -28.13 1.30
C ILE A 4 -9.50 -26.86 0.60
N TYR A 5 -8.58 -26.13 -0.04
CA TYR A 5 -8.85 -24.83 -0.67
C TYR A 5 -8.95 -24.90 -2.19
N HIS A 6 -9.21 -26.08 -2.74
CA HIS A 6 -9.41 -26.30 -4.18
C HIS A 6 -8.33 -25.66 -5.09
N THR A 7 -7.09 -25.62 -4.63
CA THR A 7 -5.96 -24.99 -5.34
C THR A 7 -4.79 -25.96 -5.47
N SER A 8 -3.79 -25.64 -6.29
CA SER A 8 -2.60 -26.47 -6.43
C SER A 8 -1.53 -26.09 -5.42
N MET A 9 -0.72 -27.07 -5.00
CA MET A 9 0.44 -26.78 -4.15
C MET A 9 1.43 -25.85 -4.83
N ASN A 10 1.60 -25.98 -6.15
CA ASN A 10 2.46 -25.09 -6.93
C ASN A 10 1.95 -23.63 -6.91
N ALA A 11 0.64 -23.41 -6.99
CA ALA A 11 0.06 -22.08 -6.90
C ALA A 11 0.29 -21.45 -5.52
N ILE A 12 0.14 -22.23 -4.44
CA ILE A 12 0.47 -21.76 -3.08
C ILE A 12 1.96 -21.41 -2.97
N ILE A 13 2.85 -22.27 -3.47
CA ILE A 13 4.30 -22.05 -3.42
C ILE A 13 4.71 -20.79 -4.19
N GLN A 14 4.20 -20.63 -5.41
CA GLN A 14 4.53 -19.51 -6.28
C GLN A 14 4.03 -18.18 -5.70
N LEU A 15 2.77 -18.12 -5.24
CA LEU A 15 2.19 -16.90 -4.68
C LEU A 15 2.95 -16.43 -3.44
N ASN A 16 3.31 -17.36 -2.55
CA ASN A 16 4.01 -17.00 -1.32
C ASN A 16 5.53 -16.94 -1.48
N GLN A 17 6.06 -17.28 -2.65
CA GLN A 17 7.50 -17.47 -2.92
C GLN A 17 8.18 -18.24 -1.78
N LEU A 18 7.60 -19.39 -1.38
CA LEU A 18 8.05 -20.14 -0.21
C LEU A 18 9.51 -20.60 -0.41
N PRO A 19 10.45 -20.21 0.48
CA PRO A 19 11.85 -20.56 0.31
C PRO A 19 12.09 -22.06 0.43
N ASN A 20 11.33 -22.75 1.28
CA ASN A 20 11.30 -24.20 1.35
C ASN A 20 9.85 -24.69 1.54
N PRO A 21 9.18 -25.21 0.49
CA PRO A 21 7.81 -25.71 0.59
C PRO A 21 7.60 -26.89 1.55
N ARG A 22 8.68 -27.56 1.99
CA ARG A 22 8.62 -28.70 2.92
C ARG A 22 8.81 -28.28 4.38
N GLU A 23 9.18 -27.02 4.64
CA GLU A 23 9.51 -26.51 5.97
C GLU A 23 8.74 -25.21 6.22
N LEU A 24 7.48 -25.35 6.61
CA LEU A 24 6.65 -24.23 7.06
C LEU A 24 6.95 -23.91 8.52
N LEU A 25 7.01 -22.62 8.85
CA LEU A 25 7.25 -22.17 10.23
C LEU A 25 5.95 -22.03 11.01
N ILE A 26 6.03 -22.25 12.32
CA ILE A 26 4.93 -21.93 13.24
C ILE A 26 4.71 -20.41 13.19
N GLY A 27 3.44 -20.03 12.99
CA GLY A 27 3.03 -18.64 12.90
C GLY A 27 3.31 -17.95 11.56
N GLN A 28 3.87 -18.64 10.56
CA GLN A 28 4.02 -18.10 9.20
C GLN A 28 2.65 -17.92 8.54
N ALA A 29 2.36 -16.70 8.10
CA ALA A 29 1.17 -16.44 7.31
C ALA A 29 1.39 -16.88 5.85
N ILE A 30 0.44 -17.65 5.33
CA ILE A 30 0.43 -18.12 3.93
C ILE A 30 -0.86 -17.64 3.30
N VAL A 31 -0.75 -16.90 2.19
CA VAL A 31 -1.90 -16.59 1.35
C VAL A 31 -2.19 -17.80 0.50
N ILE A 32 -3.34 -18.40 0.71
CA ILE A 32 -3.81 -19.42 -0.22
C ILE A 32 -4.39 -18.67 -1.42
N PRO A 33 -3.98 -18.99 -2.67
CA PRO A 33 -4.72 -18.58 -3.85
C PRO A 33 -6.05 -19.31 -3.80
N ASP A 34 -6.95 -18.77 -2.99
CA ASP A 34 -8.30 -19.24 -2.80
C ASP A 34 -9.23 -18.17 -3.33
N THR A 35 -10.22 -18.68 -4.04
CA THR A 35 -11.36 -18.01 -4.60
C THR A 35 -12.36 -17.48 -3.56
N THR A 36 -12.19 -17.81 -2.28
CA THR A 36 -13.13 -17.41 -1.24
C THR A 36 -12.93 -15.96 -0.77
N THR A 37 -14.02 -15.29 -0.40
CA THR A 37 -13.99 -13.97 0.24
C THR A 37 -14.19 -14.13 1.75
N PRO A 38 -13.30 -13.60 2.62
CA PRO A 38 -13.53 -13.64 4.05
C PRO A 38 -14.70 -12.73 4.43
N HIS A 39 -15.53 -13.21 5.36
CA HIS A 39 -16.64 -12.48 5.95
C HIS A 39 -16.59 -12.62 7.46
N ILE A 40 -16.62 -11.50 8.19
CA ILE A 40 -16.71 -11.49 9.65
C ILE A 40 -18.18 -11.47 10.03
N ILE A 41 -18.63 -12.51 10.73
CA ILE A 41 -20.01 -12.63 11.19
C ILE A 41 -20.35 -11.44 12.09
N GLN A 42 -21.41 -10.72 11.75
CA GLN A 42 -21.98 -9.63 12.51
C GLN A 42 -23.09 -10.15 13.45
N PHE A 43 -23.45 -9.33 14.44
CA PHE A 43 -24.53 -9.67 15.37
C PHE A 43 -25.85 -9.84 14.61
N GLY A 44 -26.50 -11.00 14.81
CA GLY A 44 -27.80 -11.31 14.21
C GLY A 44 -27.75 -11.92 12.81
N GLU A 45 -26.57 -12.12 12.21
CA GLU A 45 -26.46 -12.82 10.93
C GLU A 45 -26.73 -14.33 11.05
N THR A 46 -27.27 -14.90 9.98
CA THR A 46 -27.45 -16.34 9.79
C THR A 46 -26.72 -16.78 8.52
N LEU A 47 -26.43 -18.07 8.36
CA LEU A 47 -25.86 -18.53 7.10
C LEU A 47 -26.78 -18.24 5.91
N TRP A 48 -28.09 -18.18 6.13
CA TRP A 48 -29.05 -17.81 5.09
C TRP A 48 -28.94 -16.34 4.70
N SER A 49 -28.88 -15.42 5.66
CA SER A 49 -28.71 -13.99 5.36
C SER A 49 -27.36 -13.71 4.71
N ILE A 50 -26.30 -14.38 5.17
CA ILE A 50 -24.97 -14.28 4.57
C ILE A 50 -24.99 -14.85 3.14
N ALA A 51 -25.52 -16.06 2.94
CA ALA A 51 -25.66 -16.68 1.62
C ALA A 51 -26.42 -15.78 0.63
N SER A 52 -27.53 -15.19 1.08
CA SER A 52 -28.32 -14.25 0.29
C SER A 52 -27.53 -12.99 -0.07
N ASN A 53 -26.80 -12.42 0.89
CA ASN A 53 -25.99 -11.20 0.66
C ASN A 53 -24.86 -11.43 -0.34
N TYR A 54 -24.25 -12.61 -0.30
CA TYR A 54 -23.13 -12.98 -1.18
C TYR A 54 -23.55 -13.72 -2.45
N GLU A 55 -24.84 -13.96 -2.60
CA GLU A 55 -25.49 -14.66 -3.72
C GLU A 55 -24.85 -16.02 -4.01
N VAL A 56 -24.63 -16.80 -2.94
CA VAL A 56 -24.15 -18.18 -2.95
C VAL A 56 -25.12 -19.08 -2.18
N SER A 57 -24.98 -20.40 -2.26
CA SER A 57 -25.79 -21.31 -1.46
C SER A 57 -25.24 -21.47 -0.04
N VAL A 58 -26.14 -21.66 0.94
CA VAL A 58 -25.76 -22.02 2.32
C VAL A 58 -24.87 -23.26 2.33
N GLN A 59 -25.19 -24.25 1.49
CA GLN A 59 -24.41 -25.48 1.36
C GLN A 59 -22.98 -25.20 0.89
N ALA A 60 -22.79 -24.28 -0.07
CA ALA A 60 -21.45 -23.90 -0.53
C ALA A 60 -20.66 -23.21 0.58
N ILE A 61 -21.30 -22.34 1.37
CA ILE A 61 -20.65 -21.74 2.56
C ILE A 61 -20.26 -22.82 3.57
N GLN A 62 -21.13 -23.79 3.86
CA GLN A 62 -20.82 -24.88 4.78
C GLN A 62 -19.68 -25.78 4.26
N GLN A 63 -19.63 -26.04 2.96
CA GLN A 63 -18.53 -26.79 2.33
C GLN A 63 -17.21 -26.05 2.43
N ALA A 64 -17.21 -24.73 2.23
CA ALA A 64 -16.03 -23.88 2.39
C ALA A 64 -15.60 -23.71 3.86
N ASN A 65 -16.52 -23.93 4.81
CA ASN A 65 -16.29 -23.77 6.25
C ASN A 65 -16.66 -25.04 7.02
N PRO A 66 -15.95 -26.16 6.84
CA PRO A 66 -16.36 -27.46 7.38
C PRO A 66 -16.40 -27.50 8.92
N THR A 67 -15.75 -26.56 9.60
CA THR A 67 -15.71 -26.45 11.07
C THR A 67 -16.81 -25.55 11.64
N ILE A 68 -17.60 -24.86 10.80
CA ILE A 68 -18.61 -23.93 11.28
C ILE A 68 -19.86 -24.67 11.78
N ASN A 69 -20.41 -24.21 12.90
CA ASN A 69 -21.74 -24.64 13.32
C ASN A 69 -22.81 -23.74 12.65
N PRO A 70 -23.60 -24.26 11.69
CA PRO A 70 -24.56 -23.45 10.95
C PRO A 70 -25.73 -22.92 11.80
N TYR A 71 -25.95 -23.48 12.98
CA TYR A 71 -27.03 -23.11 13.90
C TYR A 71 -26.58 -22.18 15.04
N ASN A 72 -25.28 -21.94 15.16
CA ASN A 72 -24.71 -21.08 16.19
C ASN A 72 -23.53 -20.30 15.62
N LEU A 73 -23.84 -19.20 14.92
CA LEU A 73 -22.84 -18.29 14.40
C LEU A 73 -22.35 -17.36 15.52
N ILE A 74 -21.04 -17.32 15.72
CA ILE A 74 -20.41 -16.50 16.76
C ILE A 74 -19.98 -15.17 16.11
N PRO A 75 -20.55 -14.02 16.50
CA PRO A 75 -20.12 -12.72 16.00
C PRO A 75 -18.62 -12.48 16.19
N GLY A 76 -17.96 -11.88 15.19
CA GLY A 76 -16.51 -11.71 15.14
C GLY A 76 -15.76 -12.90 14.52
N THR A 77 -16.41 -14.06 14.33
CA THR A 77 -15.78 -15.20 13.64
C THR A 77 -15.68 -14.92 12.15
N THR A 78 -14.50 -15.17 11.56
CA THR A 78 -14.30 -15.09 10.11
C THR A 78 -14.68 -16.42 9.45
N ILE A 79 -15.47 -16.34 8.37
CA ILE A 79 -15.86 -17.45 7.53
C ILE A 79 -15.49 -17.15 6.08
N TYR A 80 -15.28 -18.19 5.27
CA TYR A 80 -14.84 -18.11 3.89
C TYR A 80 -16.03 -18.31 2.94
N ILE A 81 -16.41 -17.25 2.25
CA ILE A 81 -17.53 -17.29 1.31
C ILE A 81 -17.01 -17.71 -0.06
N PRO A 82 -17.45 -18.85 -0.63
CA PRO A 82 -16.96 -19.32 -1.92
C PRO A 82 -17.27 -18.33 -3.04
N GLN A 83 -16.61 -18.51 -4.18
CA GLN A 83 -16.88 -17.74 -5.38
C GLN A 83 -18.34 -17.86 -5.81
N ARG A 84 -18.87 -16.74 -6.30
CA ARG A 84 -20.16 -16.73 -6.96
C ARG A 84 -20.00 -17.35 -8.35
N LEU A 85 -20.83 -18.34 -8.67
CA LEU A 85 -20.80 -19.05 -9.95
C LEU A 85 -22.07 -18.77 -10.74
N HIS A 86 -21.94 -18.70 -12.06
CA HIS A 86 -23.05 -18.57 -12.99
C HIS A 86 -22.93 -19.64 -14.08
N LEU A 87 -23.99 -20.43 -14.27
CA LEU A 87 -24.08 -21.40 -15.36
C LEU A 87 -24.71 -20.70 -16.56
N VAL A 88 -23.93 -20.49 -17.63
CA VAL A 88 -24.39 -19.82 -18.85
C VAL A 88 -25.57 -20.58 -19.45
N GLN A 89 -26.67 -19.87 -19.69
CA GLN A 89 -27.90 -20.38 -20.29
C GLN A 89 -27.92 -20.14 -21.81
N PRO A 90 -28.74 -20.90 -22.57
CA PRO A 90 -28.96 -20.66 -23.99
C PRO A 90 -29.37 -19.20 -24.28
N GLY A 91 -28.57 -18.51 -25.09
CA GLY A 91 -28.86 -17.15 -25.56
C GLY A 91 -28.35 -16.01 -24.67
N GLU A 92 -27.71 -16.32 -23.53
CA GLU A 92 -27.05 -15.30 -22.71
C GLU A 92 -25.75 -14.82 -23.38
N THR A 93 -25.48 -13.52 -23.20
CA THR A 93 -24.23 -12.86 -23.58
C THR A 93 -23.47 -12.42 -22.34
N MET A 94 -22.14 -12.27 -22.45
CA MET A 94 -21.31 -11.80 -21.34
C MET A 94 -21.80 -10.46 -20.77
N TRP A 95 -22.27 -9.56 -21.63
CA TRP A 95 -22.81 -8.25 -21.24
C TRP A 95 -24.10 -8.36 -20.42
N GLN A 96 -25.00 -9.28 -20.78
CA GLN A 96 -26.23 -9.52 -20.02
C GLN A 96 -25.92 -10.12 -18.65
N ILE A 97 -25.00 -11.09 -18.60
CA ILE A 97 -24.54 -11.72 -17.35
C ILE A 97 -23.88 -10.68 -16.44
N ALA A 98 -22.98 -9.86 -16.99
CA ALA A 98 -22.33 -8.78 -16.25
C ALA A 98 -23.34 -7.77 -15.68
N ALA A 99 -24.29 -7.32 -16.50
CA ALA A 99 -25.33 -6.38 -16.08
C ALA A 99 -26.24 -6.97 -15.00
N TYR A 100 -26.61 -8.25 -15.11
CA TYR A 100 -27.42 -8.95 -14.11
C TYR A 100 -26.74 -8.97 -12.72
N TYR A 101 -25.42 -9.10 -12.69
CA TYR A 101 -24.64 -9.16 -11.46
C TYR A 101 -24.03 -7.84 -10.99
N GLY A 102 -24.31 -6.72 -11.68
CA GLY A 102 -23.75 -5.42 -11.34
C GLY A 102 -22.21 -5.37 -11.45
N THR A 103 -21.65 -6.10 -12.42
CA THR A 103 -20.20 -6.13 -12.73
C THR A 103 -19.95 -5.80 -14.21
N THR A 104 -18.71 -5.90 -14.68
CA THR A 104 -18.34 -5.66 -16.08
C THR A 104 -17.96 -6.95 -16.80
N ALA A 105 -18.17 -6.97 -18.12
CA ALA A 105 -17.73 -8.08 -18.97
C ALA A 105 -16.21 -8.31 -18.82
N GLU A 106 -15.42 -7.24 -18.84
CA GLU A 106 -13.97 -7.26 -18.60
C GLU A 106 -13.59 -7.93 -17.27
N ALA A 107 -14.29 -7.63 -16.18
CA ALA A 107 -14.02 -8.22 -14.88
C ALA A 107 -14.30 -9.73 -14.89
N ILE A 108 -15.41 -10.17 -15.50
CA ILE A 108 -15.72 -11.60 -15.64
C ILE A 108 -14.67 -12.29 -16.51
N ILE A 109 -14.30 -11.70 -17.65
CA ILE A 109 -13.29 -12.23 -18.57
C ILE A 109 -11.95 -12.42 -17.85
N LYS A 110 -11.47 -11.38 -17.16
CA LYS A 110 -10.23 -11.41 -16.38
C LYS A 110 -10.28 -12.49 -15.30
N GLN A 111 -11.39 -12.57 -14.57
CA GLN A 111 -11.57 -13.52 -13.48
C GLN A 111 -11.59 -14.98 -13.96
N ASN A 112 -12.04 -15.23 -15.20
CA ASN A 112 -12.14 -16.57 -15.79
C ASN A 112 -10.99 -16.91 -16.75
N GLY A 113 -9.97 -16.05 -16.87
CA GLY A 113 -8.86 -16.26 -17.80
C GLY A 113 -9.28 -16.32 -19.27
N LEU A 114 -10.37 -15.64 -19.63
CA LEU A 114 -10.87 -15.58 -20.99
C LEU A 114 -10.17 -14.44 -21.74
N HIS A 115 -10.09 -14.55 -23.07
CA HIS A 115 -9.50 -13.52 -23.93
C HIS A 115 -10.54 -12.81 -24.82
N ASN A 116 -11.71 -13.40 -25.01
CA ASN A 116 -12.78 -12.84 -25.85
C ASN A 116 -14.13 -12.93 -25.09
N PRO A 117 -14.89 -11.83 -24.94
CA PRO A 117 -16.24 -11.82 -24.34
C PRO A 117 -17.22 -12.79 -25.01
N ASP A 118 -17.05 -13.05 -26.31
CA ASP A 118 -17.98 -13.86 -27.10
C ASP A 118 -17.72 -15.37 -26.98
N ASN A 119 -16.62 -15.77 -26.32
CA ASN A 119 -16.26 -17.17 -26.11
C ASN A 119 -16.99 -17.77 -24.88
N ILE A 120 -18.31 -17.58 -24.81
CA ILE A 120 -19.16 -18.26 -23.83
C ILE A 120 -20.18 -19.14 -24.53
N TYR A 121 -20.52 -20.26 -23.91
CA TYR A 121 -21.48 -21.23 -24.46
C TYR A 121 -22.36 -21.81 -23.36
N PRO A 122 -23.59 -22.24 -23.69
CA PRO A 122 -24.50 -22.80 -22.70
C PRO A 122 -23.88 -23.99 -21.97
N GLY A 123 -24.01 -24.02 -20.65
CA GLY A 123 -23.41 -25.01 -19.77
C GLY A 123 -22.00 -24.66 -19.27
N MET A 124 -21.37 -23.59 -19.77
CA MET A 124 -20.14 -23.05 -19.19
C MET A 124 -20.41 -22.46 -17.81
N VAL A 125 -19.54 -22.73 -16.84
CA VAL A 125 -19.61 -22.11 -15.51
C VAL A 125 -18.63 -20.95 -15.47
N LEU A 126 -19.16 -19.75 -15.22
CA LEU A 126 -18.38 -18.53 -15.04
C LEU A 126 -18.27 -18.20 -13.55
N ILE A 127 -17.07 -17.83 -13.14
CA ILE A 127 -16.80 -17.16 -11.88
C ILE A 127 -17.26 -15.71 -12.02
N ILE A 128 -18.17 -15.28 -11.18
CA ILE A 128 -18.66 -13.91 -11.15
C ILE A 128 -17.88 -13.14 -10.07
N PRO A 129 -17.07 -12.13 -10.45
CA PRO A 129 -16.32 -11.34 -9.49
C PRO A 129 -17.30 -10.50 -8.65
N ARG A 130 -16.97 -10.36 -7.37
CA ARG A 130 -17.69 -9.45 -6.47
C ARG A 130 -17.17 -8.03 -6.65
N PRO A 131 -18.03 -7.00 -6.53
CA PRO A 131 -17.59 -5.62 -6.51
C PRO A 131 -16.56 -5.40 -5.39
N LYS A 132 -15.43 -4.80 -5.73
CA LYS A 132 -14.43 -4.37 -4.75
C LYS A 132 -14.50 -2.84 -4.63
N PRO A 133 -14.19 -2.26 -3.46
CA PRO A 133 -13.96 -0.83 -3.38
C PRO A 133 -12.87 -0.43 -4.38
N SER A 134 -13.10 0.63 -5.14
CA SER A 134 -12.08 1.17 -6.02
C SER A 134 -11.15 2.09 -5.24
N ILE A 135 -9.85 1.94 -5.44
CA ILE A 135 -8.85 2.73 -4.73
C ILE A 135 -7.73 3.14 -5.67
N GLU A 136 -7.05 4.24 -5.36
CA GLU A 136 -5.82 4.64 -6.03
C GLU A 136 -4.59 4.08 -5.29
N ILE A 137 -3.57 3.66 -6.03
CA ILE A 137 -2.34 3.10 -5.46
C ILE A 137 -1.14 3.91 -5.94
N ASN A 138 -0.35 4.39 -4.99
CA ASN A 138 0.96 4.96 -5.27
C ASN A 138 2.05 4.02 -4.75
N ALA A 139 3.20 3.99 -5.42
CA ALA A 139 4.39 3.36 -4.87
C ALA A 139 5.63 4.22 -5.18
N TYR A 140 6.46 4.40 -4.15
CA TYR A 140 7.77 5.01 -4.29
C TYR A 140 8.82 3.96 -4.67
N SER A 141 9.91 4.38 -5.32
CA SER A 141 11.15 3.60 -5.40
C SER A 141 12.37 4.51 -5.34
N TYR A 142 13.36 4.11 -4.54
CA TYR A 142 14.68 4.74 -4.46
C TYR A 142 15.79 3.82 -5.02
N GLN A 143 15.40 2.77 -5.75
CA GLN A 143 16.34 1.87 -6.41
C GLN A 143 17.05 2.60 -7.57
N GLN A 144 18.10 1.98 -8.12
CA GLN A 144 18.67 2.49 -9.36
C GLN A 144 17.67 2.33 -10.52
N ASP A 145 17.83 3.14 -11.57
CA ASP A 145 16.86 3.25 -12.68
C ASP A 145 16.42 1.89 -13.26
N GLU A 146 17.38 1.00 -13.55
CA GLU A 146 17.11 -0.32 -14.11
C GLU A 146 16.32 -1.22 -13.14
N GLU A 147 16.76 -1.32 -11.89
CA GLU A 147 16.12 -2.14 -10.84
C GLU A 147 14.72 -1.61 -10.46
N GLY A 148 14.57 -0.29 -10.48
CA GLY A 148 13.29 0.39 -10.30
C GLY A 148 12.34 0.06 -11.44
N ALA A 149 12.82 0.07 -12.69
CA ALA A 149 12.03 -0.30 -13.87
C ALA A 149 11.58 -1.76 -13.82
N GLU A 150 12.44 -2.70 -13.40
CA GLU A 150 12.07 -4.10 -13.17
C GLU A 150 10.95 -4.22 -12.13
N SER A 151 11.07 -3.51 -11.01
CA SER A 151 10.08 -3.52 -9.94
C SER A 151 8.74 -2.95 -10.43
N VAL A 152 8.75 -1.87 -11.21
CA VAL A 152 7.54 -1.32 -11.83
C VAL A 152 6.93 -2.28 -12.84
N ASN A 153 7.73 -2.96 -13.68
CA ASN A 153 7.20 -3.94 -14.61
C ASN A 153 6.53 -5.14 -13.92
N ALA A 154 7.00 -5.50 -12.72
CA ALA A 154 6.45 -6.61 -11.96
C ALA A 154 5.07 -6.31 -11.34
N VAL A 155 4.80 -5.05 -10.94
CA VAL A 155 3.57 -4.69 -10.19
C VAL A 155 2.82 -3.48 -10.73
N GLY A 156 3.29 -2.86 -11.81
CA GLY A 156 2.78 -1.58 -12.32
C GLY A 156 1.32 -1.62 -12.76
N ASN A 157 0.83 -2.80 -13.17
CA ASN A 157 -0.59 -3.03 -13.44
C ASN A 157 -1.48 -2.80 -12.20
N LEU A 158 -0.92 -2.86 -10.99
CA LEU A 158 -1.56 -2.58 -9.70
C LEU A 158 -1.28 -1.17 -9.16
N LEU A 159 -0.65 -0.29 -9.95
CA LEU A 159 -0.33 1.09 -9.55
C LEU A 159 -1.17 2.10 -10.31
N THR A 160 -1.78 3.06 -9.61
CA THR A 160 -2.34 4.29 -10.22
C THR A 160 -1.23 5.28 -10.51
N TYR A 161 -0.34 5.46 -9.53
CA TYR A 161 0.80 6.36 -9.58
C TYR A 161 2.09 5.59 -9.31
N PHE A 162 3.17 6.05 -9.93
CA PHE A 162 4.51 5.62 -9.58
C PHE A 162 5.39 6.85 -9.34
N THR A 163 6.16 6.84 -8.26
CA THR A 163 6.91 8.00 -7.77
C THR A 163 8.39 7.67 -7.58
N PRO A 164 9.25 7.87 -8.60
CA PRO A 164 10.70 7.82 -8.44
C PRO A 164 11.15 8.77 -7.33
N PHE A 165 11.94 8.28 -6.36
CA PHE A 165 12.35 9.05 -5.18
C PHE A 165 13.87 9.27 -5.14
N SER A 166 14.36 10.51 -5.13
CA SER A 166 13.65 11.77 -5.42
C SER A 166 14.62 12.81 -6.00
N TYR A 167 14.07 13.87 -6.59
CA TYR A 167 14.84 15.06 -6.92
C TYR A 167 15.08 15.88 -5.66
N MET A 168 16.34 15.98 -5.22
CA MET A 168 16.68 16.82 -4.06
C MET A 168 16.67 18.29 -4.48
N ILE A 169 16.02 19.16 -3.70
CA ILE A 169 16.09 20.60 -3.93
C ILE A 169 17.48 21.13 -3.56
N LYS A 170 17.86 22.28 -4.11
CA LYS A 170 19.09 23.00 -3.77
C LYS A 170 18.77 24.39 -3.23
N GLU A 171 19.71 24.97 -2.49
CA GLU A 171 19.57 26.31 -1.90
C GLU A 171 19.25 27.38 -2.95
N ASP A 172 19.69 27.18 -4.18
CA ASP A 172 19.43 28.11 -5.28
C ASP A 172 18.09 27.87 -6.00
N GLY A 173 17.22 26.98 -5.48
CA GLY A 173 15.92 26.66 -6.08
C GLY A 173 16.00 25.80 -7.35
N THR A 174 17.15 25.17 -7.63
CA THR A 174 17.25 24.13 -8.67
C THR A 174 17.07 22.73 -8.07
N LEU A 175 16.98 21.71 -8.93
CA LEU A 175 16.84 20.31 -8.54
C LEU A 175 18.12 19.52 -8.86
N GLU A 176 18.49 18.59 -8.00
CA GLU A 176 19.51 17.58 -8.27
C GLU A 176 18.90 16.44 -9.11
N PRO A 177 19.36 16.23 -10.36
CA PRO A 177 18.81 15.17 -11.19
C PRO A 177 19.36 13.80 -10.79
N PHE A 178 18.54 12.78 -10.99
CA PHE A 178 18.96 11.38 -10.98
C PHE A 178 18.41 10.64 -12.20
N ALA A 179 18.89 9.42 -12.43
CA ALA A 179 18.43 8.57 -13.52
C ALA A 179 17.08 7.92 -13.15
N ASP A 180 16.05 8.20 -13.94
CA ASP A 180 14.67 7.71 -13.78
C ASP A 180 14.03 7.32 -15.12
N GLU A 181 14.75 7.37 -16.24
CA GLU A 181 14.18 7.25 -17.57
C GLU A 181 13.59 5.86 -17.81
N LEU A 182 14.28 4.82 -17.36
CA LEU A 182 13.80 3.44 -17.47
C LEU A 182 12.57 3.23 -16.57
N MET A 183 12.57 3.74 -15.35
CA MET A 183 11.41 3.60 -14.47
C MET A 183 10.18 4.35 -15.03
N LEU A 184 10.38 5.54 -15.61
CA LEU A 184 9.31 6.31 -16.24
C LEU A 184 8.72 5.58 -17.45
N ASN A 185 9.56 4.97 -18.28
CA ASN A 185 9.12 4.17 -19.41
C ASN A 185 8.35 2.91 -18.94
N ALA A 186 8.84 2.23 -17.90
CA ALA A 186 8.14 1.11 -17.29
C ALA A 186 6.76 1.54 -16.77
N ALA A 187 6.67 2.63 -16.00
CA ALA A 187 5.42 3.14 -15.45
C ALA A 187 4.40 3.46 -16.55
N LYS A 188 4.82 4.18 -17.59
CA LYS A 188 3.96 4.49 -18.76
C LYS A 188 3.48 3.21 -19.45
N SER A 189 4.33 2.21 -19.64
CA SER A 189 3.95 0.94 -20.27
C SER A 189 2.91 0.16 -19.46
N GLN A 190 2.93 0.30 -18.13
CA GLN A 190 1.98 -0.30 -17.20
C GLN A 190 0.76 0.58 -16.91
N GLN A 191 0.60 1.72 -17.61
CA GLN A 191 -0.45 2.72 -17.37
C GLN A 191 -0.44 3.26 -15.93
N ALA A 192 0.71 3.28 -15.27
CA ALA A 192 0.91 3.97 -14.00
C ALA A 192 1.38 5.40 -14.29
N ILE A 193 0.73 6.39 -13.70
CA ILE A 193 1.05 7.79 -13.92
C ILE A 193 2.32 8.16 -13.16
N PRO A 194 3.39 8.65 -13.83
CA PRO A 194 4.56 9.11 -13.12
C PRO A 194 4.29 10.41 -12.37
N MET A 195 4.66 10.43 -11.08
CA MET A 195 4.61 11.60 -10.20
C MET A 195 6.04 11.98 -9.79
N LEU A 196 6.41 13.24 -9.99
CA LEU A 196 7.73 13.77 -9.61
C LEU A 196 7.77 13.94 -8.09
N ALA A 197 8.69 13.30 -7.38
CA ALA A 197 8.94 13.63 -5.98
C ALA A 197 10.09 14.62 -5.83
N ILE A 198 9.87 15.66 -5.02
CA ILE A 198 10.93 16.56 -4.54
C ILE A 198 11.11 16.43 -3.04
N SER A 199 12.35 16.45 -2.56
CA SER A 199 12.68 16.39 -1.14
C SER A 199 13.70 17.45 -0.73
N ASN A 200 13.72 17.78 0.56
CA ASN A 200 14.68 18.72 1.16
C ASN A 200 15.84 18.01 1.87
N PHE A 201 16.08 16.72 1.60
CA PHE A 201 17.27 16.05 2.11
C PHE A 201 18.51 16.66 1.45
N SER A 202 19.46 17.15 2.26
CA SER A 202 20.76 17.59 1.74
C SER A 202 21.81 16.51 2.03
N SER A 203 22.78 16.35 1.14
CA SER A 203 23.89 15.41 1.32
C SER A 203 24.82 15.75 2.50
N THR A 204 24.65 16.91 3.16
CA THR A 204 25.56 17.45 4.17
C THR A 204 24.90 17.93 5.47
N SER A 205 23.56 17.94 5.57
CA SER A 205 22.83 18.32 6.80
C SER A 205 21.38 17.79 6.79
N THR A 206 20.85 17.49 7.98
CA THR A 206 19.41 17.27 8.20
C THR A 206 18.67 18.47 7.62
N GLY A 207 17.87 18.26 6.56
CA GLY A 207 17.33 19.26 5.62
C GLY A 207 16.53 20.47 6.15
N SER A 208 16.52 20.71 7.47
CA SER A 208 15.79 21.80 8.12
C SER A 208 16.20 23.18 7.62
N ASN A 209 17.49 23.41 7.37
CA ASN A 209 17.98 24.70 6.87
C ASN A 209 17.70 24.89 5.38
N LEU A 210 17.75 23.82 4.60
CA LEU A 210 17.53 23.89 3.16
C LEU A 210 16.07 24.29 2.85
N ALA A 211 15.11 23.70 3.57
CA ALA A 211 13.71 24.10 3.46
C ALA A 211 13.54 25.58 3.85
N HIS A 212 14.14 26.03 4.96
CA HIS A 212 14.08 27.43 5.38
C HIS A 212 14.59 28.41 4.32
N VAL A 213 15.77 28.13 3.72
CA VAL A 213 16.37 28.98 2.69
C VAL A 213 15.41 29.18 1.51
N VAL A 214 14.78 28.11 1.05
CA VAL A 214 13.87 28.18 -0.11
C VAL A 214 12.52 28.78 0.29
N LEU A 215 11.91 28.32 1.39
CA LEU A 215 10.55 28.71 1.79
C LEU A 215 10.47 30.16 2.28
N SER A 216 11.50 30.68 2.95
CA SER A 216 11.52 32.07 3.43
C SER A 216 11.74 33.11 2.31
N ASN A 217 12.09 32.68 1.09
CA ASN A 217 12.41 33.57 -0.02
C ASN A 217 11.46 33.37 -1.22
N GLN A 218 10.68 34.41 -1.57
CA GLN A 218 9.71 34.33 -2.67
C GLN A 218 10.35 34.01 -4.03
N GLU A 219 11.51 34.58 -4.35
CA GLU A 219 12.19 34.34 -5.63
C GLU A 219 12.65 32.87 -5.74
N LEU A 220 13.14 32.29 -4.63
CA LEU A 220 13.54 30.89 -4.59
C LEU A 220 12.34 29.94 -4.67
N ARG A 221 11.19 30.27 -4.04
CA ARG A 221 9.93 29.54 -4.22
C ARG A 221 9.54 29.48 -5.69
N GLU A 222 9.53 30.62 -6.38
CA GLU A 222 9.18 30.69 -7.80
C GLU A 222 10.18 29.94 -8.68
N LYS A 223 11.49 30.05 -8.39
CA LYS A 223 12.53 29.35 -9.13
C LYS A 223 12.42 27.83 -8.96
N LEU A 224 12.11 27.34 -7.76
CA LEU A 224 11.87 25.93 -7.51
C LEU A 224 10.65 25.41 -8.28
N ILE A 225 9.53 26.13 -8.25
CA ILE A 225 8.32 25.76 -9.00
C ILE A 225 8.62 25.70 -10.50
N ASN A 226 9.34 26.69 -11.04
CA ASN A 226 9.76 26.70 -12.45
C ASN A 226 10.68 25.51 -12.79
N SER A 227 11.60 25.15 -11.89
CA SER A 227 12.47 23.98 -12.06
C SER A 227 11.66 22.67 -12.07
N CYS A 228 10.68 22.53 -11.17
CA CYS A 228 9.78 21.38 -11.16
C CYS A 228 8.98 21.27 -12.47
N LEU A 229 8.34 22.37 -12.90
CA LEU A 229 7.58 22.42 -14.14
C LEU A 229 8.42 22.03 -15.35
N LYS A 230 9.65 22.53 -15.44
CA LYS A 230 10.59 22.16 -16.52
C LYS A 230 10.86 20.66 -16.54
N VAL A 231 11.23 20.07 -15.40
CA VAL A 231 11.49 18.62 -15.31
C VAL A 231 10.24 17.80 -15.63
N MET A 232 9.08 18.24 -15.16
CA MET A 232 7.81 17.55 -15.40
C MET A 232 7.44 17.55 -16.89
N GLU A 233 7.60 18.68 -17.57
CA GLU A 233 7.36 18.82 -19.00
C GLU A 233 8.35 17.99 -19.82
N GLU A 234 9.64 18.04 -19.49
CA GLU A 234 10.70 17.32 -20.21
C GLU A 234 10.56 15.80 -20.09
N LYS A 235 10.22 15.29 -18.89
CA LYS A 235 10.18 13.85 -18.62
C LYS A 235 8.78 13.23 -18.70
N GLY A 236 7.75 14.07 -18.80
CA GLY A 236 6.35 13.64 -18.89
C GLY A 236 5.78 13.14 -17.55
N TYR A 237 6.21 13.75 -16.44
CA TYR A 237 5.51 13.61 -15.16
C TYR A 237 4.16 14.30 -15.22
N ARG A 238 3.17 13.82 -14.46
CA ARG A 238 1.81 14.38 -14.47
C ARG A 238 1.33 14.93 -13.13
N GLY A 239 2.14 14.75 -12.09
CA GLY A 239 1.93 15.39 -10.80
C GLY A 239 3.22 15.63 -10.07
N LEU A 240 3.16 16.48 -9.06
CA LEU A 240 4.26 16.80 -8.16
C LEU A 240 3.91 16.32 -6.75
N ASN A 241 4.78 15.51 -6.16
CA ASN A 241 4.77 15.15 -4.75
C ASN A 241 5.85 15.95 -4.01
N ILE A 242 5.44 16.72 -3.02
CA ILE A 242 6.35 17.51 -2.18
C ILE A 242 6.54 16.76 -0.86
N ASP A 243 7.75 16.28 -0.64
CA ASP A 243 8.16 15.55 0.56
C ASP A 243 9.20 16.36 1.33
N PHE A 244 8.74 17.45 1.95
CA PHE A 244 9.59 18.27 2.81
C PHE A 244 9.42 17.85 4.27
N GLU A 245 10.46 17.29 4.84
CA GLU A 245 10.52 16.81 6.23
C GLU A 245 11.43 17.70 7.08
N TYR A 246 11.21 17.68 8.41
CA TYR A 246 12.01 18.47 9.36
C TYR A 246 12.07 19.98 9.04
N VAL A 247 11.00 20.51 8.45
CA VAL A 247 10.85 21.96 8.17
C VAL A 247 10.73 22.70 9.50
N LEU A 248 11.43 23.83 9.64
CA LEU A 248 11.43 24.58 10.89
C LEU A 248 9.99 24.98 11.27
N PRO A 249 9.62 24.89 12.57
CA PRO A 249 8.28 25.29 13.02
C PRO A 249 7.85 26.69 12.58
N GLU A 250 8.78 27.64 12.54
CA GLU A 250 8.55 29.03 12.09
C GLU A 250 8.25 29.15 10.59
N ASP A 251 8.61 28.16 9.77
CA ASP A 251 8.34 28.13 8.34
C ASP A 251 7.00 27.48 7.99
N ARG A 252 6.16 27.13 8.98
CA ARG A 252 4.83 26.56 8.73
C ARG A 252 4.02 27.37 7.71
N GLU A 253 3.90 28.68 7.91
CA GLU A 253 3.13 29.53 7.00
C GLU A 253 3.86 29.75 5.66
N ASN A 254 5.19 29.84 5.66
CA ASN A 254 5.98 29.88 4.43
C ASN A 254 5.76 28.62 3.59
N TYR A 255 5.62 27.45 4.23
CA TYR A 255 5.32 26.20 3.56
C TYR A 255 3.89 26.21 2.99
N ASN A 256 2.90 26.66 3.76
CA ASN A 256 1.52 26.83 3.29
C ASN A 256 1.44 27.76 2.07
N GLU A 257 2.15 28.89 2.08
CA GLU A 257 2.21 29.83 0.96
C GLU A 257 2.88 29.20 -0.28
N PHE A 258 3.98 28.46 -0.08
CA PHE A 258 4.65 27.72 -1.15
C PHE A 258 3.70 26.69 -1.79
N LEU A 259 2.96 25.93 -0.99
CA LEU A 259 1.97 24.97 -1.49
C LEU A 259 0.86 25.67 -2.29
N GLN A 260 0.31 26.77 -1.78
CA GLN A 260 -0.73 27.52 -2.49
C GLN A 260 -0.23 28.03 -3.84
N LEU A 261 0.98 28.61 -3.88
CA LEU A 261 1.61 29.08 -5.12
C LEU A 261 1.85 27.92 -6.10
N THR A 262 2.34 26.79 -5.60
CA THR A 262 2.63 25.60 -6.41
C THR A 262 1.36 25.03 -7.02
N VAL A 263 0.31 24.84 -6.21
CA VAL A 263 -0.99 24.35 -6.66
C VAL A 263 -1.55 25.25 -7.76
N ASN A 264 -1.58 26.58 -7.56
CA ASN A 264 -2.08 27.52 -8.57
C ASN A 264 -1.33 27.35 -9.91
N ARG A 265 0.00 27.31 -9.87
CA ARG A 265 0.86 27.24 -11.06
C ARG A 265 0.77 25.89 -11.78
N LEU A 266 0.64 24.79 -11.04
CA LEU A 266 0.59 23.44 -11.62
C LEU A 266 -0.81 23.09 -12.14
N HIS A 267 -1.87 23.51 -11.44
CA HIS A 267 -3.26 23.30 -11.87
C HIS A 267 -3.58 24.03 -13.17
N GLU A 268 -3.03 25.24 -13.37
CA GLU A 268 -3.13 25.98 -14.65
C GLU A 268 -2.60 25.18 -15.86
N ARG A 269 -1.69 24.23 -15.62
CA ARG A 269 -1.10 23.35 -16.63
C ARG A 269 -1.67 21.92 -16.63
N GLY A 270 -2.70 21.67 -15.82
CA GLY A 270 -3.36 20.36 -15.72
C GLY A 270 -2.56 19.30 -14.95
N TYR A 271 -1.56 19.71 -14.17
CA TYR A 271 -0.83 18.83 -13.24
C TYR A 271 -1.53 18.79 -11.88
N PHE A 272 -1.48 17.65 -11.20
CA PHE A 272 -1.94 17.54 -9.80
C PHE A 272 -0.77 17.69 -8.82
N VAL A 273 -1.07 18.07 -7.58
CA VAL A 273 -0.09 18.25 -6.51
C VAL A 273 -0.46 17.37 -5.32
N SER A 274 0.53 16.76 -4.71
CA SER A 274 0.39 16.04 -3.45
C SER A 274 1.50 16.41 -2.47
N THR A 275 1.28 16.12 -1.19
CA THR A 275 2.30 16.26 -0.14
C THR A 275 2.45 14.96 0.62
N ALA A 276 3.68 14.63 1.04
CA ALA A 276 3.92 13.67 2.10
C ALA A 276 4.01 14.40 3.44
N VAL A 277 3.34 13.89 4.46
CA VAL A 277 3.28 14.53 5.78
C VAL A 277 3.58 13.54 6.91
N ALA A 278 4.28 14.02 7.92
CA ALA A 278 4.60 13.29 9.13
C ALA A 278 3.32 12.85 9.87
N PRO A 279 3.35 11.70 10.57
CA PRO A 279 2.17 11.15 11.23
C PRO A 279 1.80 11.97 12.49
N LYS A 280 0.76 12.81 12.40
CA LYS A 280 0.21 13.59 13.52
C LYS A 280 -1.02 12.91 14.10
N THR A 281 -1.21 13.00 15.40
CA THR A 281 -2.39 12.48 16.12
C THR A 281 -3.25 13.59 16.73
N SER A 282 -2.82 14.84 16.63
CA SER A 282 -3.53 16.04 17.08
C SER A 282 -2.94 17.28 16.41
N ASN A 283 -3.63 18.42 16.48
CA ASN A 283 -3.11 19.67 15.94
C ASN A 283 -1.98 20.24 16.81
N GLU A 284 -2.08 19.99 18.13
CA GLU A 284 -1.16 20.44 19.18
C GLU A 284 0.14 19.62 19.22
N GLN A 285 0.29 18.60 18.37
CA GLN A 285 1.53 17.83 18.28
C GLN A 285 2.64 18.70 17.67
N GLU A 286 3.53 19.17 18.55
CA GLU A 286 4.71 19.97 18.20
C GLU A 286 5.95 19.10 17.96
N GLY A 287 6.95 19.70 17.31
CA GLY A 287 8.27 19.13 17.08
C GLY A 287 8.75 19.43 15.67
N LEU A 288 10.06 19.37 15.46
CA LEU A 288 10.68 19.70 14.17
C LEU A 288 10.09 18.89 13.00
N LEU A 289 9.69 17.64 13.24
CA LEU A 289 9.06 16.79 12.23
C LEU A 289 7.59 17.15 11.96
N TYR A 290 6.88 17.78 12.91
CA TYR A 290 5.42 17.85 12.92
C TYR A 290 4.85 19.26 12.77
N THR A 291 5.47 20.28 13.36
CA THR A 291 4.83 21.59 13.54
C THR A 291 4.52 22.27 12.21
N ALA A 292 5.43 22.16 11.24
CA ALA A 292 5.30 22.74 9.91
C ALA A 292 4.33 21.98 8.98
N HIS A 293 3.91 20.76 9.32
CA HIS A 293 2.91 20.01 8.56
C HIS A 293 1.50 20.39 9.03
N ASP A 294 0.96 21.42 8.40
CA ASP A 294 -0.39 21.90 8.60
C ASP A 294 -1.41 21.02 7.84
N TYR A 295 -1.94 20.01 8.52
CA TYR A 295 -2.87 19.06 7.89
C TYR A 295 -4.10 19.75 7.26
N GLU A 296 -4.66 20.78 7.91
CA GLU A 296 -5.84 21.48 7.40
C GLU A 296 -5.49 22.27 6.13
N ALA A 297 -4.39 23.03 6.15
CA ALA A 297 -3.93 23.76 4.98
C ALA A 297 -3.55 22.82 3.83
N HIS A 298 -2.76 21.78 4.09
CA HIS A 298 -2.39 20.79 3.08
C HIS A 298 -3.64 20.12 2.48
N GLY A 299 -4.56 19.62 3.31
CA GLY A 299 -5.79 18.96 2.87
C GLY A 299 -6.71 19.88 2.04
N ARG A 300 -6.75 21.18 2.36
CA ARG A 300 -7.47 22.18 1.57
C ARG A 300 -6.80 22.44 0.21
N LEU A 301 -5.48 22.59 0.20
CA LEU A 301 -4.72 23.07 -0.97
C LEU A 301 -4.45 21.98 -2.02
N VAL A 302 -3.89 20.84 -1.61
CA VAL A 302 -3.38 19.84 -2.58
C VAL A 302 -4.46 18.83 -3.00
N ASP A 303 -4.22 18.10 -4.09
CA ASP A 303 -5.16 17.09 -4.62
C ASP A 303 -5.30 15.89 -3.68
N PHE A 304 -4.20 15.49 -3.04
CA PHE A 304 -4.18 14.47 -1.99
C PHE A 304 -2.93 14.57 -1.10
N VAL A 305 -3.02 13.99 0.09
CA VAL A 305 -1.97 13.94 1.11
C VAL A 305 -1.62 12.48 1.37
N ILE A 306 -0.32 12.17 1.44
CA ILE A 306 0.23 10.87 1.81
C ILE A 306 0.66 10.93 3.28
N LEU A 307 -0.03 10.19 4.13
CA LEU A 307 0.31 10.10 5.56
C LEU A 307 1.46 9.10 5.74
N MET A 308 2.64 9.56 6.18
CA MET A 308 3.82 8.71 6.44
C MET A 308 3.63 7.87 7.71
N THR A 309 2.66 6.97 7.67
CA THR A 309 2.18 6.15 8.80
C THR A 309 3.03 4.89 8.98
N TYR A 310 4.33 5.09 9.09
CA TYR A 310 5.35 4.08 9.36
C TYR A 310 6.52 4.71 10.15
N GLU A 311 7.60 3.96 10.40
CA GLU A 311 8.76 4.40 11.21
C GLU A 311 8.53 4.56 12.72
N TRP A 312 7.53 3.91 13.33
CA TRP A 312 7.50 3.84 14.80
C TRP A 312 8.65 3.00 15.34
N GLY A 313 8.90 1.85 14.72
CA GLY A 313 10.14 1.07 14.87
C GLY A 313 11.17 1.53 13.86
N TRP A 314 11.65 2.76 13.99
CA TRP A 314 12.64 3.34 13.08
C TRP A 314 14.03 2.70 13.23
N ARG A 315 14.87 2.74 12.18
CA ARG A 315 16.15 1.97 12.13
C ARG A 315 17.14 2.31 13.25
N GLY A 316 17.14 3.54 13.77
CA GLY A 316 18.01 3.95 14.88
C GLY A 316 17.35 3.89 16.25
N GLY A 317 16.07 3.50 16.32
CA GLY A 317 15.34 3.29 17.56
C GLY A 317 15.44 1.84 18.06
N PRO A 318 14.87 1.53 19.22
CA PRO A 318 14.79 0.17 19.72
C PRO A 318 13.84 -0.71 18.88
N PRO A 319 14.00 -2.04 18.90
CA PRO A 319 13.14 -2.96 18.17
C PRO A 319 11.67 -2.83 18.59
N ARG A 320 10.78 -2.69 17.59
CA ARG A 320 9.31 -2.68 17.71
C ARG A 320 8.68 -2.72 16.31
N ALA A 321 7.37 -2.93 16.25
CA ALA A 321 6.61 -2.84 14.99
C ALA A 321 6.89 -1.53 14.24
N ILE A 322 7.16 -1.64 12.94
CA ILE A 322 7.52 -0.52 12.07
C ILE A 322 6.29 0.37 11.81
N SER A 323 5.13 -0.25 11.57
CA SER A 323 3.88 0.45 11.25
C SER A 323 2.67 -0.12 12.05
N PRO A 324 2.66 0.06 13.38
CA PRO A 324 1.66 -0.54 14.26
C PRO A 324 0.26 0.05 14.03
N ILE A 325 -0.72 -0.80 13.69
CA ILE A 325 -2.05 -0.38 13.21
C ILE A 325 -2.79 0.53 14.19
N ASN A 326 -2.60 0.35 15.49
CA ASN A 326 -3.23 1.17 16.53
C ASN A 326 -2.72 2.62 16.51
N GLN A 327 -1.46 2.86 16.14
CA GLN A 327 -0.95 4.21 15.95
C GLN A 327 -1.37 4.78 14.59
N ILE A 328 -1.34 3.96 13.54
CA ILE A 328 -1.84 4.34 12.22
C ILE A 328 -3.30 4.84 12.32
N ARG A 329 -4.16 4.11 13.02
CA ARG A 329 -5.57 4.48 13.23
C ARG A 329 -5.69 5.89 13.84
N ARG A 330 -4.92 6.18 14.90
CA ARG A 330 -4.94 7.50 15.54
C ARG A 330 -4.56 8.64 14.58
N VAL A 331 -3.61 8.38 13.68
CA VAL A 331 -3.19 9.36 12.66
C VAL A 331 -4.30 9.57 11.63
N VAL A 332 -4.91 8.48 11.14
CA VAL A 332 -6.03 8.53 10.20
C VAL A 332 -7.24 9.24 10.82
N GLU A 333 -7.60 8.90 12.05
CA GLU A 333 -8.72 9.54 12.77
C GLU A 333 -8.50 11.04 12.93
N TYR A 334 -7.29 11.47 13.31
CA TYR A 334 -6.96 12.90 13.34
C TYR A 334 -7.02 13.52 11.94
N ALA A 335 -6.41 12.90 10.93
CA ALA A 335 -6.42 13.43 9.57
C ALA A 335 -7.84 13.66 9.06
N LEU A 336 -8.77 12.74 9.34
CA LEU A 336 -10.17 12.85 8.94
C LEU A 336 -10.93 14.00 9.60
N THR A 337 -10.42 14.57 10.70
CA THR A 337 -11.03 15.76 11.31
C THR A 337 -10.78 17.04 10.50
N VAL A 338 -9.75 17.05 9.64
CA VAL A 338 -9.30 18.25 8.92
C VAL A 338 -9.01 18.04 7.42
N ILE A 339 -8.98 16.79 6.94
CA ILE A 339 -8.77 16.41 5.54
C ILE A 339 -9.91 15.48 5.10
N PRO A 340 -10.57 15.75 3.96
CA PRO A 340 -11.56 14.82 3.41
C PRO A 340 -10.95 13.44 3.10
N ALA A 341 -11.64 12.35 3.44
CA ALA A 341 -11.16 10.97 3.26
C ALA A 341 -10.67 10.66 1.83
N GLN A 342 -11.37 11.19 0.83
CA GLN A 342 -11.05 11.07 -0.59
C GLN A 342 -9.80 11.85 -1.04
N LYS A 343 -9.10 12.50 -0.12
CA LYS A 343 -7.77 13.11 -0.32
C LYS A 343 -6.67 12.40 0.47
N ILE A 344 -6.96 11.34 1.22
CA ILE A 344 -5.99 10.71 2.12
C ILE A 344 -5.46 9.42 1.50
N PHE A 345 -4.14 9.35 1.31
CA PHE A 345 -3.40 8.11 1.09
C PHE A 345 -2.82 7.60 2.40
N LEU A 346 -3.12 6.34 2.71
CA LEU A 346 -2.48 5.63 3.81
C LEU A 346 -1.07 5.19 3.40
N GLY A 347 -0.04 5.71 4.06
CA GLY A 347 1.33 5.23 3.88
C GLY A 347 1.52 3.80 4.40
N PHE A 348 2.12 2.94 3.61
CA PHE A 348 2.36 1.54 3.98
C PHE A 348 3.78 1.12 3.62
N GLN A 349 4.60 0.92 4.64
CA GLN A 349 5.94 0.38 4.49
C GLN A 349 5.91 -1.12 4.14
N ILE A 350 6.77 -1.59 3.23
CA ILE A 350 6.82 -3.01 2.79
C ILE A 350 8.18 -3.68 3.00
N TYR A 351 8.95 -3.21 3.96
CA TYR A 351 10.19 -3.83 4.42
C TYR A 351 10.09 -4.41 5.84
N ALA A 352 11.17 -5.07 6.22
CA ALA A 352 11.45 -5.66 7.49
C ALA A 352 12.69 -4.98 8.11
N ARG A 353 12.84 -5.13 9.42
CA ARG A 353 14.03 -4.69 10.15
C ARG A 353 14.51 -5.70 11.14
N ASP A 354 15.83 -5.74 11.29
CA ASP A 354 16.53 -6.64 12.22
C ASP A 354 17.45 -5.84 13.12
N TRP A 355 17.14 -5.91 14.42
CA TRP A 355 17.92 -5.28 15.47
C TRP A 355 18.73 -6.33 16.21
N LYS A 356 20.01 -6.03 16.43
CA LYS A 356 20.81 -6.70 17.45
C LYS A 356 20.25 -6.36 18.83
N ILE A 357 20.05 -7.37 19.67
CA ILE A 357 19.58 -7.23 21.06
C ILE A 357 20.63 -7.77 22.05
N PRO A 358 20.85 -7.12 23.22
CA PRO A 358 20.19 -5.91 23.69
C PRO A 358 20.52 -4.69 22.80
N HIS A 359 19.51 -3.82 22.60
CA HIS A 359 19.67 -2.62 21.78
C HIS A 359 20.63 -1.64 22.48
N VAL A 360 21.48 -1.00 21.68
CA VAL A 360 22.41 0.04 22.12
C VAL A 360 22.08 1.31 21.35
N GLU A 361 22.02 2.45 22.05
CA GLU A 361 21.77 3.75 21.42
C GLU A 361 22.82 4.04 20.32
N GLY A 362 22.35 4.54 19.18
CA GLY A 362 23.17 4.73 17.98
C GLY A 362 23.37 3.49 17.12
N ALA A 363 22.93 2.31 17.56
CA ALA A 363 22.88 1.13 16.70
C ALA A 363 21.83 1.29 15.61
N ILE A 364 22.16 0.82 14.40
CA ILE A 364 21.29 0.91 13.24
C ILE A 364 20.84 -0.49 12.82
N ALA A 365 19.53 -0.70 12.79
CA ALA A 365 18.92 -1.91 12.26
C ALA A 365 19.17 -2.06 10.76
N GLU A 366 19.34 -3.30 10.34
CA GLU A 366 19.36 -3.67 8.92
C GLU A 366 17.92 -3.60 8.37
N THR A 367 17.76 -3.12 7.14
CA THR A 367 16.47 -3.10 6.43
C THR A 367 16.50 -4.08 5.25
N PHE A 368 15.51 -4.96 5.14
CA PHE A 368 15.39 -5.95 4.05
C PHE A 368 13.92 -6.30 3.77
N SER A 369 13.65 -7.25 2.88
CA SER A 369 12.27 -7.59 2.49
C SER A 369 11.56 -8.54 3.47
N PRO A 370 10.22 -8.53 3.55
CA PRO A 370 9.46 -9.56 4.25
C PRO A 370 9.86 -10.99 3.84
N GLN A 371 10.16 -11.23 2.56
CA GLN A 371 10.63 -12.53 2.10
C GLN A 371 11.99 -12.92 2.68
N GLU A 372 12.90 -11.95 2.90
CA GLU A 372 14.14 -12.20 3.61
C GLU A 372 13.91 -12.49 5.11
N ALA A 373 12.92 -11.83 5.74
CA ALA A 373 12.52 -12.14 7.11
C ALA A 373 12.11 -13.62 7.27
N ILE A 374 11.29 -14.13 6.33
CA ILE A 374 10.90 -15.54 6.31
C ILE A 374 12.10 -16.47 6.08
N ARG A 375 13.05 -16.10 5.20
CA ARG A 375 14.28 -16.89 5.00
C ARG A 375 15.13 -16.97 6.26
N ARG A 376 15.29 -15.86 6.99
CA ARG A 376 16.02 -15.84 8.28
C ARG A 376 15.32 -16.69 9.33
N ALA A 377 14.01 -16.51 9.51
CA ALA A 377 13.24 -17.33 10.43
C ALA A 377 13.34 -18.83 10.09
N THR A 378 13.40 -19.18 8.80
CA THR A 378 13.59 -20.56 8.33
C THR A 378 14.98 -21.08 8.70
N ARG A 379 16.03 -20.32 8.37
CA ARG A 379 17.43 -20.66 8.67
C ARG A 379 17.65 -20.94 10.17
N TYR A 380 17.10 -20.09 11.02
CA TYR A 380 17.29 -20.19 12.48
C TYR A 380 16.18 -20.97 13.19
N LYS A 381 15.22 -21.55 12.45
CA LYS A 381 14.08 -22.31 12.97
C LYS A 381 13.30 -21.53 14.04
N SER A 382 13.13 -20.23 13.79
CA SER A 382 12.44 -19.31 14.70
C SER A 382 10.94 -19.38 14.51
N GLU A 383 10.20 -19.44 15.62
CA GLU A 383 8.75 -19.24 15.63
C GLU A 383 8.43 -17.77 15.31
N ILE A 384 7.45 -17.56 14.43
CA ILE A 384 6.97 -16.22 14.08
C ILE A 384 5.79 -15.89 14.98
N PHE A 385 6.00 -14.94 15.89
CA PHE A 385 4.95 -14.39 16.73
C PHE A 385 4.19 -13.28 16.00
N TYR A 386 2.99 -12.97 16.47
CA TYR A 386 2.16 -11.90 15.94
C TYR A 386 1.67 -11.03 17.09
N ASP A 387 1.99 -9.74 17.03
CA ASP A 387 1.47 -8.78 18.00
C ASP A 387 0.07 -8.34 17.55
N GLU A 388 -0.96 -8.74 18.29
CA GLU A 388 -2.36 -8.43 17.96
C GLU A 388 -2.71 -6.94 18.11
N ASN A 389 -2.00 -6.18 18.95
CA ASN A 389 -2.27 -4.75 19.12
C ASN A 389 -1.65 -3.93 17.98
N ALA A 390 -0.42 -4.28 17.59
CA ALA A 390 0.26 -3.67 16.47
C ALA A 390 -0.22 -4.23 15.11
N GLN A 391 -0.85 -5.40 15.11
CA GLN A 391 -1.12 -6.22 13.93
C GLN A 391 0.16 -6.38 13.08
N SER A 392 1.25 -6.86 13.68
CA SER A 392 2.55 -7.00 13.02
C SER A 392 3.28 -8.27 13.47
N PRO A 393 3.87 -9.03 12.53
CA PRO A 393 4.67 -10.21 12.86
C PRO A 393 6.08 -9.84 13.35
N PHE A 394 6.62 -10.68 14.22
CA PHE A 394 8.01 -10.57 14.68
C PHE A 394 8.58 -11.93 15.09
N PHE A 395 9.89 -12.04 15.16
CA PHE A 395 10.57 -13.20 15.73
C PHE A 395 11.93 -12.81 16.32
N ARG A 396 12.52 -13.73 17.08
CA ARG A 396 13.87 -13.61 17.62
C ARG A 396 14.71 -14.79 17.20
N TYR A 397 16.02 -14.56 17.04
CA TYR A 397 16.99 -15.62 16.78
C TYR A 397 18.35 -15.28 17.38
N VAL A 398 19.26 -16.25 17.38
CA VAL A 398 20.66 -16.06 17.75
C VAL A 398 21.51 -16.48 16.54
N ASP A 399 22.39 -15.59 16.10
CA ASP A 399 23.27 -15.84 14.96
C ASP A 399 24.45 -16.76 15.33
N GLU A 400 25.29 -17.09 14.34
CA GLU A 400 26.43 -17.99 14.56
C GLU A 400 27.51 -17.41 15.49
N SER A 401 27.51 -16.10 15.74
CA SER A 401 28.42 -15.44 16.68
C SER A 401 27.90 -15.44 18.12
N GLY A 402 26.67 -15.91 18.34
CA GLY A 402 25.98 -15.83 19.63
C GLY A 402 25.27 -14.48 19.85
N GLN A 403 25.21 -13.61 18.85
CA GLN A 403 24.48 -12.34 18.92
C GLN A 403 22.98 -12.63 18.79
N ALA A 404 22.18 -12.10 19.73
CA ALA A 404 20.73 -12.20 19.67
C ALA A 404 20.13 -11.10 18.79
N HIS A 405 19.03 -11.41 18.11
CA HIS A 405 18.35 -10.55 17.15
C HIS A 405 16.84 -10.50 17.40
N GLU A 406 16.21 -9.36 17.10
CA GLU A 406 14.75 -9.21 17.03
C GLU A 406 14.38 -8.61 15.67
N VAL A 407 13.50 -9.30 14.95
CA VAL A 407 13.06 -8.93 13.61
C VAL A 407 11.59 -8.56 13.63
N TRP A 408 11.25 -7.37 13.12
CA TRP A 408 9.86 -6.95 12.85
C TRP A 408 9.67 -6.76 11.36
N PHE A 409 8.56 -7.24 10.82
CA PHE A 409 8.29 -7.23 9.38
C PHE A 409 6.79 -7.12 9.09
N GLU A 410 6.40 -7.26 7.82
CA GLU A 410 5.00 -7.29 7.39
C GLU A 410 4.68 -8.65 6.78
N ASP A 411 3.43 -9.11 6.93
CA ASP A 411 2.96 -10.30 6.26
C ASP A 411 1.50 -10.13 5.80
N ALA A 412 0.91 -11.20 5.27
CA ALA A 412 -0.46 -11.20 4.80
C ALA A 412 -1.49 -10.71 5.85
N ARG A 413 -1.24 -10.98 7.15
CA ARG A 413 -2.14 -10.57 8.24
C ARG A 413 -2.06 -9.06 8.45
N SER A 414 -0.85 -8.51 8.53
CA SER A 414 -0.64 -7.07 8.74
C SER A 414 -1.07 -6.24 7.52
N ALA A 415 -0.83 -6.73 6.30
CA ALA A 415 -1.33 -6.12 5.07
C ALA A 415 -2.87 -6.06 5.05
N ARG A 416 -3.53 -7.18 5.37
CA ARG A 416 -5.00 -7.23 5.50
C ARG A 416 -5.53 -6.24 6.54
N ALA A 417 -4.88 -6.11 7.69
CA ALA A 417 -5.30 -5.16 8.72
C ALA A 417 -5.28 -3.71 8.20
N LYS A 418 -4.25 -3.34 7.44
CA LYS A 418 -4.14 -2.01 6.81
C LYS A 418 -5.13 -1.80 5.68
N PHE A 419 -5.40 -2.83 4.87
CA PHE A 419 -6.43 -2.77 3.82
C PHE A 419 -7.83 -2.60 4.41
N ASN A 420 -8.12 -3.31 5.51
CA ASN A 420 -9.38 -3.12 6.24
C ASN A 420 -9.50 -1.71 6.80
N LEU A 421 -8.43 -1.13 7.33
CA LEU A 421 -8.43 0.25 7.81
C LEU A 421 -8.72 1.25 6.67
N ALA A 422 -8.09 1.08 5.50
CA ALA A 422 -8.34 1.93 4.35
C ALA A 422 -9.80 1.85 3.87
N LYS A 423 -10.39 0.64 3.90
CA LYS A 423 -11.82 0.42 3.59
C LYS A 423 -12.75 1.03 4.64
N GLU A 424 -12.45 0.81 5.92
CA GLU A 424 -13.25 1.26 7.05
C GLU A 424 -13.46 2.78 7.01
N TYR A 425 -12.40 3.53 6.70
CA TYR A 425 -12.45 4.98 6.60
C TYR A 425 -12.68 5.52 5.18
N ASN A 426 -12.94 4.64 4.21
CA ASN A 426 -13.14 5.01 2.80
C ASN A 426 -12.05 5.97 2.27
N LEU A 427 -10.79 5.65 2.57
CA LEU A 427 -9.65 6.46 2.17
C LEU A 427 -9.45 6.43 0.65
N ARG A 428 -8.87 7.49 0.09
CA ARG A 428 -8.56 7.58 -1.35
C ARG A 428 -7.66 6.45 -1.83
N GLY A 429 -6.67 6.10 -1.00
CA GLY A 429 -5.47 5.43 -1.50
C GLY A 429 -4.61 4.73 -0.47
N ILE A 430 -3.72 3.87 -0.99
CA ILE A 430 -2.55 3.34 -0.26
C ILE A 430 -1.30 3.76 -1.01
N SER A 431 -0.29 4.23 -0.28
CA SER A 431 0.99 4.70 -0.81
C SER A 431 2.13 3.86 -0.23
N TYR A 432 2.80 3.08 -1.08
CA TYR A 432 3.80 2.12 -0.65
C TYR A 432 5.21 2.72 -0.54
N TRP A 433 5.88 2.45 0.59
CA TRP A 433 7.29 2.75 0.82
C TRP A 433 8.09 1.45 1.08
N ALA A 434 8.89 0.95 0.15
CA ALA A 434 9.01 1.34 -1.24
C ALA A 434 9.14 0.05 -2.09
N LEU A 435 9.00 0.14 -3.41
CA LEU A 435 9.34 -0.97 -4.30
C LEU A 435 10.81 -1.40 -4.12
N GLY A 436 11.12 -2.63 -4.52
CA GLY A 436 12.43 -3.25 -4.30
C GLY A 436 12.48 -4.20 -3.10
N TYR A 437 11.40 -4.29 -2.31
CA TYR A 437 11.24 -5.28 -1.25
C TYR A 437 10.21 -6.34 -1.65
N PRO A 438 10.64 -7.56 -2.06
CA PRO A 438 9.71 -8.62 -2.38
C PRO A 438 8.73 -8.92 -1.23
N PHE A 439 7.44 -8.74 -1.54
CA PHE A 439 6.32 -9.04 -0.65
C PHE A 439 5.10 -9.49 -1.49
N PRO A 440 5.17 -10.69 -2.11
CA PRO A 440 4.19 -11.11 -3.11
C PRO A 440 2.77 -11.25 -2.56
N GLN A 441 2.63 -11.60 -1.27
CA GLN A 441 1.35 -11.70 -0.57
C GLN A 441 0.61 -10.36 -0.53
N ASN A 442 1.33 -9.23 -0.37
CA ASN A 442 0.71 -7.90 -0.39
C ASN A 442 0.02 -7.63 -1.74
N TRP A 443 0.71 -7.88 -2.85
CA TRP A 443 0.19 -7.59 -4.19
C TRP A 443 -0.99 -8.51 -4.55
N ALA A 444 -0.92 -9.78 -4.17
CA ALA A 444 -2.04 -10.70 -4.32
C ALA A 444 -3.27 -10.22 -3.53
N LEU A 445 -3.09 -9.92 -2.24
CA LEU A 445 -4.17 -9.41 -1.39
C LEU A 445 -4.70 -8.07 -1.89
N LEU A 446 -3.84 -7.17 -2.38
CA LEU A 446 -4.25 -5.87 -2.90
C LEU A 446 -5.22 -6.05 -4.09
N ASN A 447 -4.84 -6.91 -5.03
CA ASN A 447 -5.69 -7.27 -6.18
C ASN A 447 -7.00 -7.95 -5.74
N ASP A 448 -7.01 -8.68 -4.62
CA ASP A 448 -8.22 -9.32 -4.10
C ASP A 448 -9.14 -8.34 -3.34
N TYR A 449 -8.58 -7.32 -2.69
CA TYR A 449 -9.32 -6.39 -1.84
C TYR A 449 -9.91 -5.21 -2.60
N PHE A 450 -9.26 -4.78 -3.68
CA PHE A 450 -9.57 -3.53 -4.36
C PHE A 450 -9.60 -3.66 -5.88
N ASP A 451 -10.42 -2.83 -6.51
CA ASP A 451 -10.30 -2.52 -7.93
C ASP A 451 -9.37 -1.30 -8.07
N ILE A 452 -8.22 -1.48 -8.72
CA ILE A 452 -7.22 -0.41 -8.81
C ILE A 452 -7.61 0.57 -9.92
N ILE A 453 -7.73 1.84 -9.55
CA ILE A 453 -8.09 2.91 -10.49
C ILE A 453 -6.92 3.19 -11.42
N LYS A 454 -7.16 3.13 -12.73
CA LYS A 454 -6.26 3.62 -13.78
C LYS A 454 -6.83 4.91 -14.34
N LEU A 455 -6.05 5.98 -14.31
CA LEU A 455 -6.49 7.30 -14.75
C LEU A 455 -6.15 7.48 -16.23
N ASN A 456 -7.19 7.54 -17.08
CA ASN A 456 -7.05 7.88 -18.49
C ASN A 456 -6.86 9.40 -18.62
N ARG A 457 -5.62 9.91 -18.51
CA ARG A 457 -5.34 11.34 -18.66
C ARG A 457 -4.03 11.63 -19.35
#